data_AF-A0A356K437-F1
#
_entry.id   AF-A0A356K437-F1
#
_cell.length_a   1.000
_cell.length_b   1.000
_cell.length_c   1.000
_cell.angle_alpha   90.00
_cell.angle_beta   90.00
_cell.angle_gamma   90.00
#
_symmetry.space_group_name_H-M   'P 1'
#
loop_
_entity.id
_entity.type
_entity.pdbx_description
1 polymer ?
#
loop_
_entity_poly.entity_id
_entity_poly.type
_entity_poly.pdbx_seq_one_letter_code
_entity_poly.pdbx_strand_id
1 'polypeptide(L)'
;MYVLMSIKPKYVEKILSGEKKYEYRKTLLKKDVESILVYSTSPVKKVVCEIKLLEVVKGTLEYVYSKTNIEGGITLEEFNSYFKNKNVAYAYKLGSIKKLDLTLKEIGVPTAPQSYQYIERIEL
;
A
#
# COMPACT_ATOMS: atom_id res chain seq x y z
N MET A 1 -3.61 -13.19 7.76
CA MET A 1 -4.20 -12.89 6.43
C MET A 1 -3.38 -11.80 5.77
N TYR A 2 -3.06 -11.94 4.49
CA TYR A 2 -2.30 -10.94 3.73
C TYR A 2 -3.21 -10.16 2.78
N VAL A 3 -2.73 -9.01 2.30
CA VAL A 3 -3.38 -8.27 1.23
C VAL A 3 -2.38 -7.92 0.13
N LEU A 4 -2.75 -8.17 -1.12
CA LEU A 4 -2.01 -7.71 -2.29
C LEU A 4 -2.48 -6.32 -2.69
N MET A 5 -1.54 -5.40 -2.83
CA MET A 5 -1.78 -4.03 -3.29
C MET A 5 -0.92 -3.71 -4.51
N SER A 6 -1.56 -3.22 -5.56
CA SER A 6 -0.86 -2.66 -6.73
C SER A 6 -0.40 -1.23 -6.42
N ILE A 7 0.89 -0.96 -6.61
CA ILE A 7 1.53 0.33 -6.35
C ILE A 7 2.41 0.71 -7.55
N LYS A 8 2.41 1.99 -7.93
CA LYS A 8 3.26 2.48 -9.02
C LYS A 8 4.75 2.44 -8.62
N PRO A 9 5.67 2.09 -9.54
CA PRO A 9 7.10 1.98 -9.24
C PRO A 9 7.70 3.16 -8.46
N LYS A 10 7.38 4.40 -8.84
CA LYS A 10 7.86 5.59 -8.13
C LYS A 10 7.51 5.64 -6.63
N TYR A 11 6.39 5.04 -6.22
CA TYR A 11 5.99 5.00 -4.81
C TYR A 11 6.58 3.76 -4.11
N VAL A 12 6.77 2.67 -4.84
CA VAL A 12 7.50 1.50 -4.36
C VAL A 12 8.93 1.89 -3.97
N GLU A 13 9.62 2.65 -4.82
CA GLU A 13 10.98 3.13 -4.55
C GLU A 13 11.05 3.92 -3.24
N LYS A 14 10.09 4.83 -3.00
CA LYS A 14 9.99 5.58 -1.75
C LYS A 14 9.70 4.72 -0.53
N ILE A 15 8.93 3.65 -0.69
CA ILE A 15 8.67 2.70 0.39
C ILE A 15 9.96 1.95 0.72
N LEU A 16 10.66 1.44 -0.30
CA LEU A 16 11.89 0.67 -0.14
C LEU A 16 13.06 1.51 0.39
N SER A 17 13.09 2.82 0.12
CA SER A 17 14.08 3.76 0.68
C SER A 17 13.76 4.19 2.12
N GLY A 18 12.54 3.94 2.61
CA GLY A 18 12.07 4.38 3.92
C GLY A 18 11.52 5.81 3.96
N GLU A 19 11.51 6.53 2.83
CA GLU A 19 10.90 7.87 2.71
C GLU A 19 9.38 7.81 2.94
N LYS A 20 8.71 6.79 2.39
CA LYS A 20 7.26 6.59 2.49
C LYS A 20 6.95 5.52 3.52
N LYS A 21 6.38 5.93 4.66
CA LYS A 21 5.94 5.03 5.74
C LYS A 21 4.43 4.89 5.86
N TYR A 22 3.67 5.55 4.99
CA TYR A 22 2.22 5.39 4.91
C TYR A 22 1.78 5.09 3.50
N GLU A 23 0.90 4.11 3.32
CA GLU A 23 0.21 3.85 2.05
C GLU A 23 -1.22 4.41 2.11
N TYR A 24 -1.58 5.28 1.18
CA TYR A 24 -2.90 5.92 1.14
C TYR A 24 -3.87 5.16 0.24
N ARG A 25 -5.09 4.92 0.71
CA ARG A 25 -6.16 4.31 -0.10
C ARG A 25 -7.50 5.00 0.12
N LYS A 26 -8.36 4.88 -0.89
CA LYS A 26 -9.76 5.34 -0.89
C LYS A 26 -10.72 4.37 -0.20
N THR A 27 -10.30 3.12 0.00
CA THR A 27 -11.13 2.04 0.53
C THR A 27 -10.46 1.41 1.75
N LEU A 28 -11.27 1.07 2.74
CA LEU A 28 -10.84 0.38 3.96
C LEU A 28 -10.69 -1.13 3.68
N LEU A 29 -9.69 -1.74 4.31
CA LEU A 29 -9.60 -3.20 4.44
C LEU A 29 -10.72 -3.69 5.36
N LYS A 30 -11.49 -4.66 4.88
CA LYS A 30 -12.64 -5.28 5.57
C LYS A 30 -12.26 -6.47 6.45
N LYS A 31 -11.02 -6.94 6.37
CA LYS A 31 -10.48 -8.04 7.18
C LYS A 31 -9.29 -7.53 7.98
N ASP A 32 -9.00 -8.21 9.08
CA ASP A 32 -7.75 -8.03 9.78
C ASP A 32 -6.60 -8.53 8.90
N VAL A 33 -5.57 -7.71 8.73
CA VAL A 33 -4.48 -7.95 7.78
C VAL A 33 -3.15 -7.76 8.50
N GLU A 34 -2.32 -8.79 8.42
CA GLU A 34 -1.01 -8.81 9.07
C GLU A 34 0.06 -8.15 8.20
N SER A 35 0.04 -8.45 6.90
CA SER A 35 1.04 -7.98 5.95
C SER A 35 0.42 -7.54 4.63
N ILE A 36 1.05 -6.55 4.00
CA ILE A 36 0.79 -6.09 2.65
C ILE A 36 1.86 -6.69 1.72
N LEU A 37 1.43 -7.44 0.71
CA LEU A 37 2.25 -7.77 -0.45
C LEU A 37 2.13 -6.64 -1.48
N VAL A 38 3.26 -6.07 -1.86
CA VAL A 38 3.30 -4.95 -2.81
C VAL A 38 3.62 -5.47 -4.20
N TYR A 39 2.65 -5.37 -5.10
CA TYR A 39 2.86 -5.56 -6.53
C TYR A 39 3.23 -4.22 -7.18
N SER A 40 4.46 -4.12 -7.68
CA SER A 40 4.91 -2.99 -8.47
C SER A 40 4.34 -3.10 -9.89
N THR A 41 3.59 -2.09 -10.33
CA THR A 41 2.98 -2.09 -11.67
C THR A 41 4.03 -1.94 -12.78
N SER A 42 3.58 -1.77 -14.03
CA SER A 42 4.48 -1.54 -15.17
C SER A 42 5.48 -0.40 -14.91
N PRO A 43 6.76 -0.53 -15.32
CA PRO A 43 7.33 -1.65 -16.08
C PRO A 43 7.78 -2.87 -15.25
N VAL A 44 7.80 -2.80 -13.92
CA VAL A 44 8.37 -3.84 -13.05
C VAL A 44 7.56 -5.14 -13.08
N LYS A 45 6.23 -5.05 -12.90
CA LYS A 45 5.28 -6.18 -12.97
C LYS A 45 5.63 -7.38 -12.06
N LYS A 46 6.06 -7.11 -10.83
CA LYS A 46 6.40 -8.14 -9.83
C LYS A 46 5.91 -7.76 -8.43
N VAL A 47 5.76 -8.76 -7.56
CA VAL A 47 5.63 -8.61 -6.12
C VAL A 47 7.02 -8.41 -5.53
N VAL A 48 7.28 -7.21 -5.03
CA VAL A 48 8.63 -6.72 -4.72
C VAL A 48 8.95 -6.66 -3.24
N CYS A 49 7.92 -6.68 -2.38
CA CYS A 49 8.11 -6.79 -0.94
C CYS A 49 6.84 -7.25 -0.21
N GLU A 50 7.06 -7.83 0.96
CA GLU A 50 6.09 -7.94 2.04
C GLU A 50 6.37 -6.84 3.07
N ILE A 51 5.32 -6.22 3.58
CA ILE A 51 5.40 -5.16 4.58
C ILE A 51 4.42 -5.46 5.72
N LYS A 52 4.91 -5.46 6.97
CA LYS A 52 4.01 -5.57 8.13
C LYS A 52 3.10 -4.36 8.23
N LEU A 53 1.81 -4.59 8.44
CA LEU A 53 0.85 -3.52 8.71
C LEU A 53 0.86 -3.21 10.21
N LEU A 54 1.21 -1.97 10.58
CA LEU A 54 1.31 -1.58 11.99
C LEU A 54 -0.01 -0.99 12.52
N GLU A 55 -0.57 -0.04 11.79
CA GLU A 55 -1.79 0.68 12.18
C GLU A 55 -2.49 1.28 10.96
N VAL A 56 -3.72 1.73 11.16
CA VAL A 56 -4.52 2.42 10.13
C VAL A 56 -5.04 3.74 10.68
N VAL A 57 -4.57 4.85 10.12
CA VAL A 57 -5.16 6.17 10.36
C VAL A 57 -6.32 6.35 9.38
N LYS A 58 -7.52 6.59 9.91
CA LYS A 58 -8.74 6.78 9.12
C LYS A 58 -9.50 8.01 9.59
N GLY A 59 -10.10 8.74 8.67
CA GLY A 59 -10.87 9.95 9.01
C GLY A 59 -11.06 10.85 7.80
N THR A 60 -11.32 12.14 8.07
CA THR A 60 -11.39 13.16 7.04
C THR A 60 -10.05 13.30 6.31
N LEU A 61 -10.08 13.82 5.08
CA LEU A 61 -8.86 14.06 4.30
C LEU A 61 -7.84 14.91 5.07
N GLU A 62 -8.31 16.00 5.67
CA GLU A 62 -7.49 16.90 6.48
C GLU A 62 -6.90 16.20 7.70
N TYR A 63 -7.73 15.45 8.45
CA TYR A 63 -7.26 14.72 9.62
C TYR A 63 -6.16 13.72 9.24
N VAL A 64 -6.41 12.88 8.24
CA VAL A 64 -5.44 11.87 7.82
C VAL A 64 -4.15 12.55 7.35
N TYR A 65 -4.24 13.54 6.45
CA TYR A 65 -3.06 14.23 5.93
C TYR A 65 -2.25 14.91 7.04
N SER A 66 -2.90 15.60 7.98
CA SER A 66 -2.23 16.26 9.10
C SER A 66 -1.43 15.31 10.00
N LYS A 67 -1.87 14.05 10.10
CA LYS A 67 -1.21 13.01 10.92
C LYS A 67 -0.07 12.31 10.19
N THR A 68 -0.09 12.29 8.86
CA THR A 68 0.77 11.39 8.09
C THR A 68 1.63 12.09 7.04
N ASN A 69 1.45 13.39 6.79
CA ASN A 69 2.12 14.11 5.69
C ASN A 69 3.66 14.05 5.74
N ILE A 70 4.27 14.16 6.93
CA ILE A 70 5.73 14.13 7.13
C ILE A 70 6.33 12.81 6.62
N GLU A 71 5.61 11.70 6.80
CA GLU A 71 6.09 10.35 6.43
C GLU A 71 5.26 9.73 5.28
N GLY A 72 4.45 10.54 4.60
CA GLY A 72 3.47 10.10 3.60
C GLY A 72 4.08 9.84 2.23
N GLY A 73 5.29 10.36 1.97
CA GLY A 73 6.04 10.19 0.72
C GLY A 73 5.38 10.79 -0.53
N ILE A 74 4.37 11.66 -0.36
CA ILE A 74 3.69 12.38 -1.46
C ILE A 74 3.41 13.82 -1.06
N THR A 75 3.32 14.72 -2.04
CA THR A 75 2.98 16.12 -1.80
C THR A 75 1.50 16.31 -1.48
N LEU A 76 1.12 17.50 -0.99
CA LEU A 76 -0.29 17.86 -0.77
C LEU A 76 -1.08 17.82 -2.09
N GLU A 77 -0.48 18.26 -3.18
CA GLU A 77 -1.09 18.24 -4.52
C GLU A 77 -1.35 16.82 -4.99
N GLU A 78 -0.37 15.91 -4.80
CA GLU A 78 -0.55 14.49 -5.10
C GLU A 78 -1.66 13.87 -4.24
N PHE A 79 -1.71 14.18 -2.94
CA PHE A 79 -2.75 13.69 -2.03
C PHE A 79 -4.13 14.20 -2.44
N ASN A 80 -4.30 15.51 -2.65
CA ASN A 80 -5.56 16.12 -3.05
C ASN A 80 -6.04 15.61 -4.41
N SER A 81 -5.13 15.49 -5.38
CA SER A 81 -5.44 14.92 -6.70
C SER A 81 -5.89 13.46 -6.59
N TYR A 82 -5.18 12.65 -5.79
CA TYR A 82 -5.53 11.26 -5.56
C TYR A 82 -6.92 11.15 -4.91
N PHE A 83 -7.22 11.94 -3.89
CA PHE A 83 -8.49 11.92 -3.15
C PHE A 83 -9.59 12.82 -3.72
N LYS A 84 -9.47 13.31 -4.97
CA LYS A 84 -10.52 14.11 -5.61
C LYS A 84 -11.89 13.42 -5.50
N ASN A 85 -12.90 14.20 -5.10
CA ASN A 85 -14.28 13.76 -4.85
C ASN A 85 -14.43 12.70 -3.75
N LYS A 86 -13.52 12.69 -2.76
CA LYS A 86 -13.62 11.87 -1.54
C LYS A 86 -13.59 12.77 -0.31
N ASN A 87 -14.27 12.32 0.75
CA ASN A 87 -14.29 13.03 2.03
C ASN A 87 -13.51 12.28 3.12
N VAL A 88 -13.11 11.03 2.83
CA VAL A 88 -12.46 10.11 3.77
C VAL A 88 -11.23 9.51 3.12
N ALA A 89 -10.18 9.36 3.91
CA ALA A 89 -8.95 8.69 3.54
C ALA A 89 -8.60 7.59 4.56
N TYR A 90 -7.78 6.64 4.09
CA TYR A 90 -7.19 5.59 4.90
C TYR A 90 -5.68 5.59 4.65
N ALA A 91 -4.89 5.70 5.70
CA ALA A 91 -3.44 5.63 5.65
C ALA A 91 -2.96 4.42 6.46
N TYR A 92 -2.36 3.46 5.76
CA TYR A 92 -1.81 2.23 6.35
C TYR A 92 -0.36 2.48 6.73
N LYS A 93 -0.02 2.42 8.02
CA LYS A 93 1.35 2.55 8.49
C LYS A 93 2.15 1.32 8.13
N LEU A 94 3.23 1.54 7.40
CA LEU A 94 4.14 0.53 6.89
C LEU A 94 5.23 0.25 7.94
N GLY A 95 5.34 -1.02 8.33
CA GLY A 95 6.34 -1.52 9.26
C GLY A 95 7.56 -2.11 8.57
N SER A 96 8.09 -3.21 9.12
CA SER A 96 9.25 -3.91 8.57
C SER A 96 9.00 -4.40 7.14
N ILE A 97 10.01 -4.23 6.29
CA ILE A 97 9.97 -4.60 4.87
C ILE A 97 10.85 -5.83 4.64
N LYS A 98 10.27 -6.89 4.07
CA LYS A 98 10.99 -8.03 3.49
C LYS A 98 10.97 -7.89 1.97
N LYS A 99 12.13 -7.72 1.34
CA LYS A 99 12.23 -7.67 -0.13
C LYS A 99 11.91 -9.04 -0.73
N LEU A 100 11.20 -9.03 -1.85
CA LEU A 100 10.79 -10.21 -2.61
C LEU A 100 11.08 -9.99 -4.09
N ASP A 101 11.09 -11.07 -4.86
CA ASP A 101 11.16 -11.03 -6.31
C ASP A 101 10.24 -12.09 -6.92
N LEU A 102 8.93 -11.96 -6.68
CA LEU A 102 7.94 -12.96 -7.07
C LEU A 102 7.01 -12.45 -8.17
N THR A 103 6.55 -13.35 -9.03
CA THR A 103 5.45 -13.12 -9.96
C THR A 103 4.11 -13.29 -9.26
N LEU A 104 3.03 -12.79 -9.88
CA LEU A 104 1.68 -13.03 -9.37
C LEU A 104 1.34 -14.52 -9.36
N LYS A 105 1.84 -15.29 -10.34
CA LYS A 105 1.61 -16.74 -10.45
C LYS A 105 2.20 -17.50 -9.25
N GLU A 106 3.39 -17.10 -8.79
CA GLU A 106 4.04 -17.73 -7.62
C GLU A 106 3.25 -17.54 -6.33
N ILE A 107 2.44 -16.49 -6.23
CA ILE A 107 1.54 -16.25 -5.10
C ILE A 107 0.09 -16.67 -5.38
N GLY A 108 -0.15 -17.46 -6.44
CA GLY A 108 -1.48 -17.98 -6.79
C GLY A 108 -2.47 -16.93 -7.31
N VAL A 109 -1.98 -15.77 -7.77
CA VAL A 109 -2.82 -14.67 -8.27
C VAL A 109 -2.73 -14.59 -9.80
N PRO A 110 -3.86 -14.60 -10.53
CA PRO A 110 -3.82 -14.55 -11.98
C PRO A 110 -3.54 -13.14 -12.53
N THR A 111 -4.05 -12.11 -11.86
CA THR A 111 -4.00 -10.71 -12.33
C THR A 111 -3.85 -9.73 -11.17
N ALA A 112 -3.20 -8.58 -11.43
CA ALA A 112 -3.00 -7.56 -10.42
C ALA A 112 -4.34 -6.92 -10.02
N PRO A 113 -4.58 -6.67 -8.71
CA PRO A 113 -5.84 -6.08 -8.26
C PRO A 113 -5.90 -4.59 -8.60
N GLN A 114 -7.10 -4.10 -8.93
CA GLN A 114 -7.35 -2.67 -9.14
C GLN A 114 -7.27 -1.86 -7.83
N SER A 115 -7.81 -2.41 -6.74
CA SER A 115 -7.75 -1.80 -5.40
C SER A 115 -6.86 -2.61 -4.47
N TYR A 116 -7.31 -3.80 -4.11
CA TYR A 116 -6.56 -4.78 -3.32
C TYR A 116 -7.20 -6.17 -3.49
N GLN A 117 -6.47 -7.22 -3.12
CA GLN A 117 -6.99 -8.59 -3.04
C GLN A 117 -6.51 -9.25 -1.74
N TYR A 118 -7.40 -9.92 -1.01
CA TYR A 118 -6.98 -10.73 0.14
C TYR A 118 -6.29 -12.00 -0.35
N ILE A 119 -5.22 -12.39 0.35
CA ILE A 119 -4.47 -13.60 0.08
C ILE A 119 -4.29 -14.33 1.41
N GLU A 120 -4.46 -15.65 1.37
CA GLU A 120 -4.08 -16.48 2.50
C GLU A 120 -2.61 -16.26 2.85
N ARG A 121 -2.23 -16.59 4.09
CA ARG A 121 -0.84 -16.44 4.49
C ARG A 121 -0.02 -17.40 3.64
N ILE A 122 0.97 -16.85 2.95
CA ILE A 122 1.95 -17.64 2.19
C ILE A 122 3.21 -17.74 3.05
N GLU A 123 3.79 -18.93 3.13
CA GLU A 123 5.14 -19.10 3.66
C GLU A 123 6.12 -18.66 2.57
N LEU A 124 6.69 -17.45 2.74
CA LEU A 124 7.61 -16.78 1.82
C LEU A 124 9.05 -16.85 2.32
#